data_AF-A0A7Z3CAC7-F1
#
_entry.id   AF-A0A7Z3CAC7-F1
#
_cell.length_a   1.000
_cell.length_b   1.000
_cell.length_c   1.000
_cell.angle_alpha   90.00
_cell.angle_beta   90.00
_cell.angle_gamma   90.00
#
_symmetry.space_group_name_H-M   'P 1'
#
loop_
_entity.id
_entity.type
_entity.pdbx_description
1 polymer ?
#
loop_
_entity_poly.entity_id
_entity_poly.type
_entity_poly.pdbx_seq_one_letter_code
_entity_poly.pdbx_strand_id
1 'polypeptide(L)'
;MNNYLNPAQAPALLYALNSIMALVARQRVDHAPTYTAARTVLQSPEIRDEVFADFLVRQGKAARYLFMLLLETDFDSQRLLRSALAHRELTVRLAAVSVCQDLPPAQASPLLLEALSRPGAKVRVNILRALLPLSDDPGQLLPMALLDPSPAIRSLARWAAPRYGIDATKVLAQRLSQDFPTRKREWLGVLGLAAELEIGLQKHWLTEALSSIYPSVRQAAVRVLGDEDLSLMLGALSDPSEKVYLAAYALSDKQPWAVLNTRVAAKLDYEWHDLPPQRSRAILRLMSSWQQVAYLLKRLEAEPVVETFWLRQVDLWCDRQYQVVDPITSKDQRNALVQRLRALAASRLIQSDRVALFTN
;
A
#
# COMPACT_ATOMS: atom_id res chain seq x y z
N MET A 1 -21.91 -29.78 44.84
CA MET A 1 -21.73 -29.40 43.42
C MET A 1 -20.33 -28.81 43.10
N ASN A 2 -19.37 -28.75 44.04
CA ASN A 2 -18.03 -28.15 43.83
C ASN A 2 -16.94 -29.10 43.29
N ASN A 3 -17.27 -30.33 42.84
CA ASN A 3 -16.24 -31.29 42.42
C ASN A 3 -15.62 -31.02 41.04
N TYR A 4 -16.17 -30.10 40.25
CA TYR A 4 -15.72 -29.87 38.86
C TYR A 4 -14.90 -28.60 38.65
N LEU A 5 -14.86 -27.69 39.64
CA LEU A 5 -14.08 -26.45 39.59
C LEU A 5 -12.85 -26.59 40.49
N ASN A 6 -11.88 -27.39 40.04
CA ASN A 6 -10.60 -27.57 40.71
C ASN A 6 -9.46 -27.71 39.69
N PRO A 7 -8.19 -27.55 40.12
CA PRO A 7 -7.04 -27.59 39.21
C PRO A 7 -6.92 -28.87 38.37
N ALA A 8 -7.34 -30.03 38.89
CA ALA A 8 -7.28 -31.29 38.14
C ALA A 8 -8.22 -31.32 36.91
N GLN A 9 -9.12 -30.35 36.78
CA GLN A 9 -10.03 -30.20 35.65
C GLN A 9 -9.59 -29.09 34.68
N ALA A 10 -8.35 -28.59 34.76
CA ALA A 10 -7.84 -27.53 33.90
C ALA A 10 -8.06 -27.76 32.39
N PRO A 11 -7.82 -28.96 31.81
CA PRO A 11 -8.07 -29.19 30.39
C PRO A 11 -9.54 -28.98 30.01
N ALA A 12 -10.46 -29.42 30.87
CA ALA A 12 -11.90 -29.28 30.65
C ALA A 12 -12.35 -27.82 30.76
N LEU A 13 -11.79 -27.06 31.70
CA LEU A 13 -12.07 -25.63 31.86
C LEU A 13 -11.55 -24.82 30.66
N LEU A 14 -10.33 -25.11 30.19
CA LEU A 14 -9.75 -24.47 29.00
C LEU A 14 -10.52 -24.81 27.73
N TYR A 15 -10.98 -26.05 27.59
CA TYR A 15 -11.89 -26.46 26.52
C TYR A 15 -13.20 -25.65 26.58
N ALA A 16 -13.79 -25.50 27.77
CA ALA A 16 -15.04 -24.77 27.99
C ALA A 16 -14.89 -23.24 28.05
N LEU A 17 -13.70 -22.68 27.82
CA LEU A 17 -13.38 -21.27 28.06
C LEU A 17 -14.34 -20.28 27.38
N ASN A 18 -14.75 -20.54 26.14
CA ASN A 18 -15.71 -19.68 25.45
C ASN A 18 -17.07 -19.63 26.17
N SER A 19 -17.52 -20.77 26.69
CA SER A 19 -18.76 -20.87 27.47
C SER A 19 -18.61 -20.15 28.80
N ILE A 20 -17.46 -20.30 29.47
CA ILE A 20 -17.14 -19.58 30.72
C ILE A 20 -17.15 -18.06 30.48
N MET A 21 -16.53 -17.58 29.40
CA MET A 21 -16.55 -16.16 29.03
C MET A 21 -17.97 -15.65 28.70
N ALA A 22 -18.83 -16.50 28.13
CA ALA A 22 -20.21 -16.13 27.81
C ALA A 22 -21.09 -15.95 29.07
N LEU A 23 -20.72 -16.54 30.21
CA LEU A 23 -21.43 -16.36 31.48
C LEU A 23 -21.47 -14.88 31.89
N VAL A 24 -20.35 -14.16 31.73
CA VAL A 24 -20.25 -12.72 32.03
C VAL A 24 -21.06 -11.89 31.04
N ALA A 25 -21.05 -12.28 29.76
CA ALA A 25 -21.74 -11.53 28.70
C ALA A 25 -23.28 -11.55 28.84
N ARG A 26 -23.84 -12.54 29.56
CA ARG A 26 -25.29 -12.69 29.77
C ARG A 26 -25.83 -11.91 30.97
N GLN A 27 -24.97 -11.28 31.78
CA GLN A 27 -25.32 -10.36 32.88
C GLN A 27 -26.42 -10.85 33.84
N ARG A 28 -26.58 -12.15 34.04
CA ARG A 28 -27.49 -12.70 35.05
C ARG A 28 -26.78 -12.90 36.38
N VAL A 29 -27.47 -12.57 37.47
CA VAL A 29 -26.93 -12.59 38.85
C VAL A 29 -26.47 -13.98 39.28
N ASP A 30 -27.08 -15.05 38.76
CA ASP A 30 -26.79 -16.45 39.05
C ASP A 30 -25.51 -16.99 38.40
N HIS A 31 -24.94 -16.30 37.41
CA HIS A 31 -23.75 -16.75 36.68
C HIS A 31 -22.43 -16.21 37.23
N ALA A 32 -22.48 -15.12 38.00
CA ALA A 32 -21.29 -14.48 38.57
C ALA A 32 -20.49 -15.42 39.50
N PRO A 33 -21.11 -16.19 40.42
CA PRO A 33 -20.35 -17.09 41.30
C PRO A 33 -19.60 -18.19 40.52
N THR A 34 -20.26 -18.78 39.52
CA THR A 34 -19.66 -19.83 38.68
C THR A 34 -18.51 -19.29 37.84
N TYR A 35 -18.68 -18.11 37.25
CA TYR A 35 -17.61 -17.45 36.51
C TYR A 35 -16.41 -17.14 37.41
N THR A 36 -16.65 -16.54 38.58
CA THR A 36 -15.59 -16.21 39.54
C THR A 36 -14.86 -17.48 39.99
N ALA A 37 -15.57 -18.55 40.34
CA ALA A 37 -14.95 -19.80 40.74
C ALA A 37 -14.11 -20.43 39.63
N ALA A 38 -14.61 -20.45 38.39
CA ALA A 38 -13.85 -20.94 37.24
C ALA A 38 -12.61 -20.07 36.97
N ARG A 39 -12.73 -18.74 37.09
CA ARG A 39 -11.62 -17.81 36.97
C ARG A 39 -10.55 -18.04 38.05
N THR A 40 -10.96 -18.23 39.30
CA THR A 40 -10.05 -18.51 40.42
C THR A 40 -9.25 -19.79 40.18
N VAL A 41 -9.89 -20.85 39.66
CA VAL A 41 -9.18 -22.08 39.28
C VAL A 41 -8.17 -21.77 38.17
N LEU A 42 -8.58 -21.09 37.10
CA LEU A 42 -7.68 -20.71 36.00
C LEU A 42 -6.51 -19.81 36.41
N GLN A 43 -6.62 -19.09 37.54
CA GLN A 43 -5.55 -18.27 38.11
C GLN A 43 -4.67 -19.03 39.12
N SER A 44 -4.98 -20.30 39.41
CA SER A 44 -4.27 -21.05 40.45
C SER A 44 -2.83 -21.37 40.03
N PRO A 45 -1.86 -21.38 40.98
CA PRO A 45 -0.46 -21.68 40.66
C PRO A 45 -0.25 -23.04 40.01
N GLU A 46 -1.05 -24.05 40.37
CA GLU A 46 -0.87 -25.44 39.96
C GLU A 46 -1.07 -25.67 38.45
N ILE A 47 -1.88 -24.85 37.79
CA ILE A 47 -2.22 -25.02 36.36
C ILE A 47 -1.73 -23.87 35.49
N ARG A 48 -0.93 -22.97 36.05
CA ARG A 48 -0.48 -21.74 35.41
C ARG A 48 0.28 -21.99 34.11
N ASP A 49 1.17 -22.99 34.10
CA ASP A 49 1.91 -23.37 32.89
C ASP A 49 1.00 -23.96 31.81
N GLU A 50 -0.06 -24.69 32.20
CA GLU A 50 -1.05 -25.22 31.26
C GLU A 50 -1.89 -24.08 30.64
N VAL A 51 -2.32 -23.12 31.47
CA VAL A 51 -3.03 -21.92 31.01
C VAL A 51 -2.16 -21.07 30.09
N PHE A 52 -0.86 -20.94 30.40
CA PHE A 52 0.10 -20.26 29.53
C PHE A 52 0.30 -21.01 28.21
N ALA A 53 0.40 -22.34 28.23
CA ALA A 53 0.50 -23.15 27.02
C ALA A 53 -0.75 -23.00 26.12
N ASP A 54 -1.97 -23.01 26.71
CA ASP A 54 -3.21 -22.78 25.97
C ASP A 54 -3.24 -21.37 25.37
N PHE A 55 -2.82 -20.35 26.15
CA PHE A 55 -2.71 -18.97 25.67
C PHE A 55 -1.91 -18.86 24.37
N LEU A 56 -0.73 -19.49 24.30
CA LEU A 56 0.16 -19.42 23.13
C LEU A 56 -0.49 -19.96 21.85
N VAL A 57 -1.42 -20.90 21.97
CA VAL A 57 -2.07 -21.57 20.82
C VAL A 57 -3.53 -21.15 20.64
N ARG A 58 -4.07 -20.25 21.45
CA ARG A 58 -5.46 -19.75 21.34
C ARG A 58 -5.59 -18.67 20.26
N GLN A 59 -6.81 -18.32 19.89
CA GLN A 59 -7.14 -17.21 18.98
C GLN A 59 -8.25 -16.33 19.54
N GLY A 60 -8.41 -15.15 18.95
CA GLY A 60 -9.54 -14.27 19.17
C GLY A 60 -9.72 -13.82 20.61
N LYS A 61 -10.98 -13.73 21.04
CA LYS A 61 -11.35 -13.22 22.38
C LYS A 61 -10.79 -14.09 23.50
N ALA A 62 -10.71 -15.40 23.29
CA ALA A 62 -10.18 -16.33 24.28
C ALA A 62 -8.68 -16.12 24.53
N ALA A 63 -7.87 -15.90 23.49
CA ALA A 63 -6.45 -15.58 23.66
C ALA A 63 -6.26 -14.28 24.45
N ARG A 64 -7.04 -13.24 24.12
CA ARG A 64 -7.02 -11.97 24.86
C ARG A 64 -7.46 -12.15 26.32
N TYR A 65 -8.46 -13.00 26.56
CA TYR A 65 -8.94 -13.30 27.90
C TYR A 65 -7.85 -13.98 28.75
N LEU A 66 -7.21 -15.03 28.23
CA LEU A 66 -6.14 -15.72 28.94
C LEU A 66 -4.93 -14.80 29.19
N PHE A 67 -4.59 -13.93 28.24
CA PHE A 67 -3.55 -12.92 28.45
C PHE A 67 -3.86 -12.01 29.66
N MET A 68 -5.08 -11.45 29.73
CA MET A 68 -5.49 -10.62 30.85
C MET A 68 -5.53 -11.40 32.17
N LEU A 69 -5.99 -12.65 32.11
CA LEU A 69 -6.07 -13.53 33.28
C LEU A 69 -4.67 -13.79 33.87
N LEU A 70 -3.68 -14.09 33.01
CA LEU A 70 -2.30 -14.33 33.42
C LEU A 70 -1.61 -13.06 33.95
N LEU A 71 -1.94 -11.88 33.41
CA LEU A 71 -1.40 -10.59 33.91
C LEU A 71 -1.81 -10.28 35.35
N GLU A 72 -2.95 -10.81 35.80
CA GLU A 72 -3.46 -10.60 37.16
C GLU A 72 -2.90 -11.62 38.17
N THR A 73 -1.95 -12.47 37.75
CA THR A 73 -1.29 -13.46 38.61
C THR A 73 0.18 -13.08 38.84
N ASP A 74 0.84 -13.77 39.77
CA ASP A 74 2.29 -13.72 40.01
C ASP A 74 3.10 -14.51 38.95
N PHE A 75 2.57 -14.70 37.74
CA PHE A 75 3.34 -15.28 36.64
C PHE A 75 4.51 -14.37 36.24
N ASP A 76 5.54 -14.95 35.61
CA ASP A 76 6.65 -14.20 35.03
C ASP A 76 6.15 -13.22 33.97
N SER A 77 6.03 -11.95 34.38
CA SER A 77 5.48 -10.86 33.57
C SER A 77 6.34 -10.60 32.33
N GLN A 78 7.65 -10.75 32.43
CA GLN A 78 8.57 -10.53 31.31
C GLN A 78 8.40 -11.64 30.26
N ARG A 79 8.33 -12.90 30.69
CA ARG A 79 8.05 -14.05 29.81
C ARG A 79 6.69 -13.91 29.13
N LEU A 80 5.66 -13.52 29.88
CA LEU A 80 4.32 -13.32 29.35
C LEU A 80 4.28 -12.22 28.30
N LEU A 81 4.86 -11.05 28.59
CA LEU A 81 4.84 -9.91 27.68
C LEU A 81 5.65 -10.16 26.41
N ARG A 82 6.82 -10.83 26.50
CA ARG A 82 7.56 -11.27 25.30
C ARG A 82 6.69 -12.15 24.40
N SER A 83 6.05 -13.16 24.98
CA SER A 83 5.15 -14.06 24.24
C SER A 83 3.93 -13.33 23.68
N ALA A 84 3.36 -12.39 24.41
CA ALA A 84 2.19 -11.62 23.99
C ALA A 84 2.51 -10.64 22.86
N LEU A 85 3.68 -9.97 22.89
CA LEU A 85 4.19 -9.13 21.80
C LEU A 85 4.54 -9.93 20.55
N ALA A 86 4.90 -11.21 20.73
CA ALA A 86 5.15 -12.19 19.67
C ALA A 86 3.88 -12.84 19.11
N HIS A 87 2.74 -12.66 19.78
CA HIS A 87 1.55 -13.48 19.54
C HIS A 87 0.97 -13.27 18.14
N ARG A 88 0.38 -14.32 17.54
CA ARG A 88 -0.24 -14.23 16.21
C ARG A 88 -1.39 -13.23 16.16
N GLU A 89 -2.18 -13.19 17.23
CA GLU A 89 -3.34 -12.30 17.37
C GLU A 89 -2.91 -10.84 17.50
N LEU A 90 -3.38 -10.02 16.56
CA LEU A 90 -3.15 -8.57 16.58
C LEU A 90 -3.64 -7.92 17.87
N THR A 91 -4.80 -8.34 18.39
CA THR A 91 -5.41 -7.76 19.59
C THR A 91 -4.62 -8.05 20.86
N VAL A 92 -4.00 -9.24 20.96
CA VAL A 92 -3.09 -9.60 22.06
C VAL A 92 -1.84 -8.75 21.98
N ARG A 93 -1.22 -8.62 20.80
CA ARG A 93 -0.02 -7.78 20.62
C ARG A 93 -0.27 -6.32 21.01
N LEU A 94 -1.40 -5.76 20.61
CA LEU A 94 -1.76 -4.38 20.97
C LEU A 94 -2.03 -4.22 22.47
N ALA A 95 -2.68 -5.20 23.10
CA ALA A 95 -2.87 -5.20 24.55
C ALA A 95 -1.52 -5.29 25.28
N ALA A 96 -0.59 -6.12 24.82
CA ALA A 96 0.75 -6.22 25.39
C ALA A 96 1.55 -4.91 25.27
N VAL A 97 1.43 -4.19 24.14
CA VAL A 97 2.02 -2.86 24.00
C VAL A 97 1.44 -1.89 25.04
N SER A 98 0.12 -1.90 25.24
CA SER A 98 -0.53 -1.06 26.26
C SER A 98 0.02 -1.37 27.65
N VAL A 99 0.14 -2.64 28.02
CA VAL A 99 0.69 -3.04 29.32
C VAL A 99 2.14 -2.62 29.48
N CYS A 100 2.94 -2.68 28.41
CA CYS A 100 4.32 -2.20 28.44
C CYS A 100 4.42 -0.68 28.68
N GLN A 101 3.40 0.12 28.32
CA GLN A 101 3.40 1.56 28.57
C GLN A 101 3.25 1.91 30.05
N ASP A 102 2.64 1.01 30.83
CA ASP A 102 2.47 1.17 32.27
C ASP A 102 3.68 0.65 33.07
N LEU A 103 4.66 0.02 32.40
CA LEU A 103 5.88 -0.47 33.04
C LEU A 103 6.95 0.62 33.17
N PRO A 104 7.87 0.49 34.16
CA PRO A 104 9.06 1.33 34.22
C PRO A 104 9.88 1.26 32.91
N PRO A 105 10.50 2.38 32.47
CA PRO A 105 11.24 2.44 31.20
C PRO A 105 12.30 1.34 31.03
N ALA A 106 13.00 0.98 32.11
CA ALA A 106 14.03 -0.06 32.12
C ALA A 106 13.48 -1.46 31.78
N GLN A 107 12.20 -1.73 32.06
CA GLN A 107 11.53 -2.99 31.74
C GLN A 107 10.83 -2.94 30.38
N ALA A 108 10.17 -1.81 30.08
CA ALA A 108 9.39 -1.63 28.85
C ALA A 108 10.28 -1.59 27.60
N SER A 109 11.36 -0.81 27.63
CA SER A 109 12.21 -0.55 26.46
C SER A 109 12.76 -1.82 25.79
N PRO A 110 13.38 -2.77 26.49
CA PRO A 110 13.91 -3.98 25.84
C PRO A 110 12.81 -4.83 25.19
N LEU A 111 11.64 -4.95 25.83
CA LEU A 111 10.49 -5.70 25.28
C LEU A 111 9.96 -5.06 23.99
N LEU A 112 9.79 -3.73 24.01
CA LEU A 112 9.27 -2.98 22.89
C LEU A 112 10.26 -2.93 21.71
N LEU A 113 11.56 -2.77 21.97
CA LEU A 113 12.59 -2.80 20.94
C LEU A 113 12.66 -4.17 20.24
N GLU A 114 12.62 -5.27 20.99
CA GLU A 114 12.56 -6.62 20.43
C GLU A 114 11.33 -6.77 19.51
N ALA A 115 10.17 -6.31 19.97
CA ALA A 115 8.91 -6.41 19.25
C ALA A 115 8.83 -5.52 18.00
N LEU A 116 9.58 -4.41 17.94
CA LEU A 116 9.58 -3.49 16.81
C LEU A 116 10.08 -4.15 15.51
N SER A 117 11.00 -5.11 15.62
CA SER A 117 11.52 -5.86 14.46
C SER A 117 10.46 -6.74 13.78
N ARG A 118 9.36 -7.05 14.48
CA ARG A 118 8.35 -8.02 14.05
C ARG A 118 7.41 -7.45 12.96
N PRO A 119 6.80 -8.32 12.12
CA PRO A 119 5.86 -7.88 11.10
C PRO A 119 4.54 -7.37 11.70
N GLY A 120 3.96 -6.35 11.05
CA GLY A 120 2.67 -5.75 11.42
C GLY A 120 2.79 -4.25 11.70
N ALA A 121 2.56 -3.43 10.66
CA ALA A 121 2.71 -1.97 10.74
C ALA A 121 1.87 -1.34 11.87
N LYS A 122 0.64 -1.80 12.09
CA LYS A 122 -0.23 -1.31 13.17
C LYS A 122 0.36 -1.57 14.56
N VAL A 123 1.02 -2.69 14.79
CA VAL A 123 1.68 -2.96 16.08
C VAL A 123 2.94 -2.10 16.19
N ARG A 124 3.79 -2.11 15.16
CA ARG A 124 5.03 -1.33 15.13
C ARG A 124 4.83 0.17 15.37
N VAL A 125 3.79 0.79 14.81
CA VAL A 125 3.51 2.22 15.07
C VAL A 125 3.09 2.48 16.52
N ASN A 126 2.38 1.56 17.16
CA ASN A 126 2.05 1.67 18.59
C ASN A 126 3.29 1.43 19.45
N ILE A 127 4.16 0.49 19.08
CA ILE A 127 5.45 0.28 19.73
C ILE A 127 6.32 1.54 19.63
N LEU A 128 6.47 2.12 18.44
CA LEU A 128 7.25 3.35 18.26
C LEU A 128 6.66 4.50 19.11
N ARG A 129 5.33 4.64 19.14
CA ARG A 129 4.65 5.62 19.99
C ARG A 129 4.90 5.39 21.48
N ALA A 130 5.01 4.13 21.91
CA ALA A 130 5.33 3.77 23.28
C ALA A 130 6.81 4.00 23.61
N LEU A 131 7.73 3.77 22.66
CA LEU A 131 9.17 3.93 22.85
C LEU A 131 9.62 5.40 22.91
N LEU A 132 9.05 6.28 22.08
CA LEU A 132 9.52 7.67 21.97
C LEU A 132 9.51 8.43 23.31
N PRO A 133 8.47 8.34 24.16
CA PRO A 133 8.47 9.01 25.47
C PRO A 133 9.45 8.40 26.48
N LEU A 134 9.92 7.16 26.26
CA LEU A 134 10.78 6.43 27.19
C LEU A 134 12.27 6.69 26.96
N SER A 135 12.61 7.50 25.96
CA SER A 135 13.98 7.68 25.48
C SER A 135 14.30 9.17 25.34
N ASP A 136 15.30 9.61 26.09
CA ASP A 136 15.86 10.97 25.98
C ASP A 136 16.72 11.12 24.71
N ASP A 137 17.35 10.02 24.28
CA ASP A 137 18.06 9.90 23.01
C ASP A 137 17.61 8.63 22.26
N PRO A 138 16.71 8.76 21.27
CA PRO A 138 16.22 7.62 20.49
C PRO A 138 17.29 7.01 19.59
N GLY A 139 18.49 7.59 19.48
CA GLY A 139 19.61 7.05 18.73
C GLY A 139 19.23 6.60 17.32
N GLN A 140 19.48 5.32 17.01
CA GLN A 140 19.18 4.72 15.69
C GLN A 140 17.70 4.38 15.47
N LEU A 141 16.83 4.51 16.48
CA LEU A 141 15.41 4.18 16.37
C LEU A 141 14.70 5.04 15.33
N LEU A 142 14.91 6.36 15.37
CA LEU A 142 14.27 7.30 14.46
C LEU A 142 14.79 7.21 13.02
N PRO A 143 16.11 7.12 12.75
CA PRO A 143 16.62 6.82 11.41
C PRO A 143 16.05 5.53 10.82
N MET A 144 15.95 4.46 11.61
CA MET A 144 15.30 3.22 11.17
C MET A 144 13.81 3.41 10.86
N ALA A 145 13.09 4.15 11.71
CA ALA A 145 11.66 4.39 11.53
C ALA A 145 11.35 5.30 10.34
N LEU A 146 12.22 6.28 10.04
CA LEU A 146 12.15 7.12 8.84
C LEU A 146 12.31 6.31 7.55
N LEU A 147 13.01 5.18 7.61
CA LEU A 147 13.18 4.23 6.50
C LEU A 147 12.26 2.99 6.62
N ASP A 148 11.23 3.01 7.48
CA ASP A 148 10.28 1.89 7.57
C ASP A 148 9.42 1.83 6.29
N PRO A 149 9.07 0.64 5.76
CA PRO A 149 8.17 0.51 4.61
C PRO A 149 6.75 1.05 4.84
N SER A 150 6.33 1.27 6.09
CA SER A 150 5.00 1.77 6.44
C SER A 150 4.95 3.31 6.49
N PRO A 151 4.04 3.94 5.73
CA PRO A 151 3.84 5.39 5.78
C PRO A 151 3.47 5.90 7.18
N ALA A 152 2.68 5.14 7.95
CA ALA A 152 2.26 5.54 9.30
C ALA A 152 3.44 5.63 10.28
N ILE A 153 4.44 4.75 10.12
CA ILE A 153 5.64 4.74 10.96
C ILE A 153 6.56 5.89 10.56
N ARG A 154 6.80 6.07 9.25
CA ARG A 154 7.59 7.21 8.75
C ARG A 154 6.98 8.55 9.13
N SER A 155 5.65 8.68 9.04
CA SER A 155 4.94 9.90 9.44
C SER A 155 5.14 10.21 10.93
N LEU A 156 5.03 9.20 11.81
CA LEU A 156 5.30 9.37 13.23
C LEU A 156 6.78 9.72 13.48
N ALA A 157 7.71 9.08 12.76
CA ALA A 157 9.14 9.34 12.88
C ALA A 157 9.51 10.75 12.41
N ARG A 158 8.96 11.21 11.27
CA ARG A 158 9.13 12.57 10.75
C ARG A 158 8.59 13.62 11.71
N TRP A 159 7.45 13.36 12.34
CA TRP A 159 6.90 14.25 13.37
C TRP A 159 7.80 14.33 14.60
N ALA A 160 8.38 13.20 15.04
CA ALA A 160 9.23 13.15 16.22
C ALA A 160 10.67 13.66 15.97
N ALA A 161 11.22 13.46 14.76
CA ALA A 161 12.63 13.71 14.44
C ALA A 161 13.16 15.12 14.81
N PRO A 162 12.43 16.22 14.57
CA PRO A 162 12.90 17.57 14.93
C PRO A 162 13.16 17.75 16.43
N ARG A 163 12.37 17.09 17.30
CA ARG A 163 12.55 17.16 18.76
C ARG A 163 13.91 16.61 19.21
N TYR A 164 14.48 15.70 18.43
CA TYR A 164 15.75 15.03 18.71
C TYR A 164 16.87 15.48 17.76
N GLY A 165 16.68 16.58 17.03
CA GLY A 165 17.69 17.11 16.10
C GLY A 165 17.99 16.22 14.90
N ILE A 166 17.10 15.28 14.57
CA ILE A 166 17.28 14.35 13.44
C ILE A 166 16.69 14.95 12.18
N ASP A 167 17.51 15.07 11.15
CA ASP A 167 17.12 15.58 9.84
C ASP A 167 16.80 14.41 8.89
N ALA A 168 15.53 14.29 8.52
CA ALA A 168 15.06 13.22 7.62
C ALA A 168 15.71 13.29 6.23
N THR A 169 16.04 14.49 5.74
CA THR A 169 16.73 14.67 4.46
C THR A 169 18.15 14.12 4.54
N LYS A 170 18.85 14.35 5.65
CA LYS A 170 20.20 13.76 5.88
C LYS A 170 20.13 12.25 6.01
N VAL A 171 19.12 11.70 6.69
CA VAL A 171 18.92 10.25 6.78
C VAL A 171 18.69 9.64 5.40
N LEU A 172 17.86 10.27 4.56
CA LEU A 172 17.66 9.81 3.18
C LEU A 172 18.95 9.92 2.37
N ALA A 173 19.66 11.04 2.43
CA ALA A 173 20.91 11.25 1.71
C ALA A 173 21.99 10.21 2.09
N GLN A 174 22.15 9.94 3.39
CA GLN A 174 23.06 8.90 3.89
C GLN A 174 22.65 7.51 3.42
N ARG A 175 21.34 7.23 3.31
CA ARG A 175 20.89 5.95 2.76
C ARG A 175 21.14 5.85 1.25
N LEU A 176 20.97 6.94 0.51
CA LEU A 176 21.19 6.99 -0.93
C LEU A 176 22.67 6.89 -1.34
N SER A 177 23.60 7.11 -0.40
CA SER A 177 25.05 6.91 -0.61
C SER A 177 25.51 5.46 -0.40
N GLN A 178 24.59 4.55 -0.06
CA GLN A 178 24.86 3.12 0.10
C GLN A 178 24.36 2.34 -1.12
N ASP A 179 24.72 1.05 -1.18
CA ASP A 179 24.23 0.13 -2.21
C ASP A 179 22.70 0.08 -2.30
N PHE A 180 22.22 -0.32 -3.48
CA PHE A 180 20.80 -0.52 -3.71
C PHE A 180 20.22 -1.52 -2.71
N PRO A 181 19.00 -1.27 -2.21
CA PRO A 181 18.34 -2.21 -1.33
C PRO A 181 18.17 -3.59 -2.00
N THR A 182 18.40 -4.66 -1.25
CA THR A 182 18.16 -6.03 -1.75
C THR A 182 16.77 -6.53 -1.38
N ARG A 183 16.17 -5.96 -0.34
CA ARG A 183 14.86 -6.38 0.17
C ARG A 183 13.77 -5.38 -0.18
N LYS A 184 12.58 -5.91 -0.51
CA LYS A 184 11.36 -5.12 -0.76
C LYS A 184 11.09 -4.05 0.31
N ARG A 185 11.28 -4.37 1.59
CA ARG A 185 10.98 -3.45 2.70
C ARG A 185 11.87 -2.21 2.70
N GLU A 186 13.16 -2.40 2.40
CA GLU A 186 14.14 -1.33 2.37
C GLU A 186 13.88 -0.40 1.18
N TRP A 187 13.56 -0.97 0.00
CA TRP A 187 13.09 -0.21 -1.16
C TRP A 187 11.88 0.68 -0.84
N LEU A 188 10.85 0.11 -0.21
CA LEU A 188 9.64 0.85 0.15
C LEU A 188 9.88 1.92 1.22
N GLY A 189 10.91 1.73 2.05
CA GLY A 189 11.40 2.74 2.99
C GLY A 189 11.97 3.95 2.28
N VAL A 190 12.96 3.71 1.41
CA VAL A 190 13.67 4.78 0.65
C VAL A 190 12.71 5.53 -0.27
N LEU A 191 11.98 4.82 -1.14
CA LEU A 191 11.05 5.44 -2.09
C LEU A 191 9.91 6.17 -1.35
N GLY A 192 9.45 5.59 -0.24
CA GLY A 192 8.41 6.18 0.57
C GLY A 192 8.85 7.47 1.25
N LEU A 193 10.05 7.49 1.83
CA LEU A 193 10.61 8.69 2.45
C LEU A 193 10.90 9.78 1.40
N ALA A 194 11.42 9.40 0.22
CA ALA A 194 11.67 10.33 -0.88
C ALA A 194 10.37 11.02 -1.36
N ALA A 195 9.30 10.25 -1.60
CA ALA A 195 7.99 10.80 -1.94
C ALA A 195 7.45 11.75 -0.86
N GLU A 196 7.58 11.36 0.40
CA GLU A 196 7.09 12.11 1.56
C GLU A 196 7.85 13.43 1.82
N LEU A 197 9.12 13.48 1.42
CA LEU A 197 9.98 14.67 1.49
C LEU A 197 9.98 15.48 0.18
N GLU A 198 9.27 15.02 -0.86
CA GLU A 198 9.27 15.62 -2.20
C GLU A 198 10.68 15.73 -2.80
N ILE A 199 11.53 14.74 -2.51
CA ILE A 199 12.91 14.66 -3.01
C ILE A 199 12.93 13.78 -4.25
N GLY A 200 13.26 14.39 -5.39
CA GLY A 200 13.56 13.68 -6.63
C GLY A 200 14.77 12.77 -6.47
N LEU A 201 14.65 11.53 -6.96
CA LEU A 201 15.74 10.56 -6.93
C LEU A 201 16.56 10.62 -8.22
N GLN A 202 17.85 10.33 -8.11
CA GLN A 202 18.70 10.23 -9.29
C GLN A 202 18.21 9.14 -10.25
N LYS A 203 18.39 9.36 -11.54
CA LYS A 203 17.88 8.47 -12.60
C LYS A 203 18.27 6.99 -12.43
N HIS A 204 19.47 6.70 -11.94
CA HIS A 204 19.90 5.30 -11.73
C HIS A 204 19.11 4.61 -10.60
N TRP A 205 18.79 5.32 -9.51
CA TRP A 205 17.91 4.82 -8.45
C TRP A 205 16.49 4.54 -8.96
N LEU A 206 15.95 5.46 -9.78
CA LEU A 206 14.63 5.29 -10.39
C LEU A 206 14.61 4.09 -11.35
N THR A 207 15.65 3.96 -12.19
CA THR A 207 15.79 2.86 -13.15
C THR A 207 15.88 1.50 -12.47
N GLU A 208 16.67 1.41 -11.40
CA GLU A 208 16.82 0.18 -10.61
C GLU A 208 15.50 -0.18 -9.90
N ALA A 209 14.83 0.81 -9.30
CA ALA A 209 13.56 0.61 -8.63
C ALA A 209 12.44 0.16 -9.59
N LEU A 210 12.40 0.73 -10.80
CA LEU A 210 11.48 0.35 -11.88
C LEU A 210 11.81 -1.02 -12.49
N SER A 211 13.05 -1.51 -12.36
CA SER A 211 13.45 -2.87 -12.76
C SER A 211 13.19 -3.92 -11.68
N SER A 212 12.75 -3.51 -10.49
CA SER A 212 12.54 -4.41 -9.36
C SER A 212 11.55 -5.53 -9.67
N ILE A 213 11.86 -6.75 -9.20
CA ILE A 213 10.94 -7.90 -9.29
C ILE A 213 9.62 -7.66 -8.55
N TYR A 214 9.58 -6.73 -7.60
CA TYR A 214 8.41 -6.46 -6.77
C TYR A 214 7.52 -5.36 -7.39
N PRO A 215 6.28 -5.68 -7.80
CA PRO A 215 5.38 -4.66 -8.37
C PRO A 215 5.10 -3.48 -7.44
N SER A 216 5.10 -3.70 -6.13
CA SER A 216 4.93 -2.63 -5.14
C SER A 216 6.11 -1.65 -5.10
N VAL A 217 7.32 -2.11 -5.41
CA VAL A 217 8.52 -1.25 -5.48
C VAL A 217 8.44 -0.42 -6.75
N ARG A 218 8.17 -1.04 -7.91
CA ARG A 218 7.96 -0.33 -9.17
C ARG A 218 6.83 0.70 -9.08
N GLN A 219 5.71 0.34 -8.44
CA GLN A 219 4.61 1.29 -8.20
C GLN A 219 5.05 2.47 -7.33
N ALA A 220 5.84 2.23 -6.26
CA ALA A 220 6.36 3.29 -5.43
C ALA A 220 7.35 4.17 -6.19
N ALA A 221 8.19 3.59 -7.05
CA ALA A 221 9.12 4.31 -7.91
C ALA A 221 8.38 5.25 -8.89
N VAL A 222 7.31 4.77 -9.53
CA VAL A 222 6.47 5.61 -10.40
C VAL A 222 5.97 6.85 -9.67
N ARG A 223 5.61 6.75 -8.39
CA ARG A 223 5.09 7.88 -7.60
C ARG A 223 6.16 8.93 -7.24
N VAL A 224 7.43 8.59 -7.37
CA VAL A 224 8.57 9.48 -7.09
C VAL A 224 9.08 10.15 -8.37
N LEU A 225 8.63 9.72 -9.55
CA LEU A 225 9.02 10.32 -10.83
C LEU A 225 8.56 11.78 -10.89
N GLY A 226 9.48 12.67 -11.29
CA GLY A 226 9.21 14.09 -11.54
C GLY A 226 8.94 14.36 -13.03
N ASP A 227 8.51 15.57 -13.38
CA ASP A 227 8.12 15.92 -14.76
C ASP A 227 9.21 15.64 -15.83
N GLU A 228 10.48 15.71 -15.42
CA GLU A 228 11.66 15.37 -16.24
C GLU A 228 11.80 13.88 -16.59
N ASP A 229 11.11 12.99 -15.85
CA ASP A 229 11.19 11.53 -15.99
C ASP A 229 10.15 10.95 -16.96
N LEU A 230 9.59 11.77 -17.86
CA LEU A 230 8.51 11.38 -18.75
C LEU A 230 8.78 10.05 -19.50
N SER A 231 10.02 9.80 -19.94
CA SER A 231 10.35 8.53 -20.60
C SER A 231 10.18 7.31 -19.68
N LEU A 232 10.52 7.43 -18.39
CA LEU A 232 10.30 6.38 -17.40
C LEU A 232 8.81 6.22 -17.07
N MET A 233 8.06 7.32 -16.98
CA MET A 233 6.60 7.28 -16.78
C MET A 233 5.91 6.52 -17.91
N LEU A 234 6.24 6.86 -19.16
CA LEU A 234 5.66 6.22 -20.34
C LEU A 234 6.12 4.76 -20.49
N GLY A 235 7.34 4.43 -20.07
CA GLY A 235 7.81 3.04 -19.99
C GLY A 235 6.94 2.21 -19.03
N ALA A 236 6.59 2.76 -17.87
CA ALA A 236 5.79 2.08 -16.86
C ALA A 236 4.33 1.82 -17.27
N LEU A 237 3.82 2.44 -18.35
CA LEU A 237 2.50 2.14 -18.93
C LEU A 237 2.42 0.72 -19.51
N SER A 238 3.58 0.07 -19.74
CA SER A 238 3.65 -1.31 -20.26
C SER A 238 3.92 -2.33 -19.17
N ASP A 239 3.94 -1.90 -17.89
CA ASP A 239 4.17 -2.81 -16.78
C ASP A 239 3.08 -3.90 -16.73
N PRO A 240 3.44 -5.18 -16.55
CA PRO A 240 2.45 -6.25 -16.46
C PRO A 240 1.54 -6.09 -15.23
N SER A 241 2.00 -5.43 -14.17
CA SER A 241 1.19 -5.16 -13.00
C SER A 241 0.22 -4.01 -13.22
N GLU A 242 -1.06 -4.30 -13.09
CA GLU A 242 -2.13 -3.29 -13.18
C GLU A 242 -1.93 -2.13 -12.20
N LYS A 243 -1.39 -2.38 -11.00
CA LYS A 243 -1.14 -1.33 -10.00
C LYS A 243 -0.05 -0.35 -10.42
N VAL A 244 0.93 -0.81 -11.19
CA VAL A 244 2.02 0.02 -11.71
C VAL A 244 1.51 0.81 -12.91
N TYR A 245 0.83 0.13 -13.85
CA TYR A 245 0.17 0.76 -14.99
C TYR A 245 -0.77 1.91 -14.55
N LEU A 246 -1.67 1.67 -13.59
CA LEU A 246 -2.61 2.69 -13.11
C LEU A 246 -1.89 3.88 -12.46
N ALA A 247 -0.79 3.64 -11.74
CA ALA A 247 0.03 4.72 -11.18
C ALA A 247 0.71 5.54 -12.29
N ALA A 248 1.24 4.87 -13.31
CA ALA A 248 1.91 5.52 -14.44
C ALA A 248 0.92 6.32 -15.30
N TYR A 249 -0.29 5.77 -15.51
CA TYR A 249 -1.37 6.45 -16.20
C TYR A 249 -1.79 7.71 -15.47
N ALA A 250 -2.09 7.60 -14.16
CA ALA A 250 -2.51 8.75 -13.35
C ALA A 250 -1.43 9.86 -13.26
N LEU A 251 -0.15 9.49 -13.37
CA LEU A 251 0.94 10.46 -13.41
C LEU A 251 1.09 11.09 -14.81
N SER A 252 0.99 10.28 -15.87
CA SER A 252 1.07 10.74 -17.25
C SER A 252 -0.10 11.66 -17.59
N ASP A 253 -1.31 11.39 -17.09
CA ASP A 253 -2.53 12.18 -17.33
C ASP A 253 -2.44 13.62 -16.77
N LYS A 254 -1.51 13.87 -15.85
CA LYS A 254 -1.23 15.21 -15.32
C LYS A 254 -0.26 16.01 -16.17
N GLN A 255 0.40 15.37 -17.13
CA GLN A 255 1.42 16.03 -17.96
C GLN A 255 0.75 16.87 -19.06
N PRO A 256 1.37 17.99 -19.47
CA PRO A 256 0.83 18.81 -20.55
C PRO A 256 0.72 18.03 -21.87
N TRP A 257 -0.42 18.12 -22.55
CA TRP A 257 -0.64 17.46 -23.84
C TRP A 257 0.43 17.79 -24.89
N ALA A 258 0.96 19.01 -24.88
CA ALA A 258 2.03 19.44 -25.78
C ALA A 258 3.27 18.51 -25.70
N VAL A 259 3.57 17.98 -24.52
CA VAL A 259 4.69 17.06 -24.31
C VAL A 259 4.28 15.61 -24.58
N LEU A 260 3.05 15.24 -24.20
CA LEU A 260 2.54 13.88 -24.34
C LEU A 260 2.31 13.47 -25.80
N ASN A 261 1.73 14.34 -26.64
CA ASN A 261 1.25 13.96 -27.98
C ASN A 261 2.31 13.21 -28.80
N THR A 262 3.51 13.78 -28.93
CA THR A 262 4.58 13.16 -29.72
C THR A 262 5.12 11.89 -29.06
N ARG A 263 5.24 11.87 -27.73
CA ARG A 263 5.85 10.76 -26.99
C ARG A 263 4.92 9.55 -26.91
N VAL A 264 3.62 9.79 -26.71
CA VAL A 264 2.59 8.76 -26.71
C VAL A 264 2.45 8.17 -28.12
N ALA A 265 2.45 9.00 -29.17
CA ALA A 265 2.44 8.52 -30.55
C ALA A 265 3.64 7.58 -30.81
N ALA A 266 4.86 8.00 -30.46
CA ALA A 266 6.05 7.17 -30.63
C ALA A 266 5.97 5.86 -29.85
N LYS A 267 5.40 5.86 -28.63
CA LYS A 267 5.19 4.62 -27.87
C LYS A 267 4.22 3.67 -28.57
N LEU A 268 3.08 4.20 -29.00
CA LEU A 268 2.05 3.41 -29.67
C LEU A 268 2.52 2.90 -31.04
N ASP A 269 3.41 3.62 -31.72
CA ASP A 269 4.00 3.16 -32.99
C ASP A 269 4.73 1.81 -32.83
N TYR A 270 5.30 1.53 -31.65
CA TYR A 270 5.98 0.26 -31.35
C TYR A 270 5.08 -0.76 -30.65
N GLU A 271 4.26 -0.33 -29.69
CA GLU A 271 3.65 -1.25 -28.72
C GLU A 271 2.14 -1.44 -28.90
N TRP A 272 1.49 -0.76 -29.85
CA TRP A 272 0.03 -0.76 -29.97
C TRP A 272 -0.56 -2.19 -30.03
N HIS A 273 0.07 -3.08 -30.80
CA HIS A 273 -0.39 -4.46 -31.00
C HIS A 273 0.02 -5.42 -29.88
N ASP A 274 1.09 -5.10 -29.14
CA ASP A 274 1.59 -5.90 -28.02
C ASP A 274 0.82 -5.61 -26.72
N LEU A 275 0.24 -4.42 -26.62
CA LEU A 275 -0.56 -4.01 -25.48
C LEU A 275 -1.98 -4.60 -25.54
N PRO A 276 -2.57 -4.95 -24.38
CA PRO A 276 -3.99 -5.27 -24.30
C PRO A 276 -4.83 -4.16 -24.94
N PRO A 277 -5.88 -4.46 -25.74
CA PRO A 277 -6.65 -3.45 -26.47
C PRO A 277 -7.25 -2.34 -25.61
N GLN A 278 -7.53 -2.63 -24.33
CA GLN A 278 -8.00 -1.61 -23.38
C GLN A 278 -6.88 -0.63 -22.99
N ARG A 279 -5.63 -1.11 -22.85
CA ARG A 279 -4.48 -0.29 -22.50
C ARG A 279 -4.02 0.58 -23.65
N SER A 280 -3.90 0.06 -24.87
CA SER A 280 -3.52 0.89 -26.04
C SER A 280 -4.52 2.03 -26.26
N ARG A 281 -5.82 1.76 -26.11
CA ARG A 281 -6.88 2.79 -26.16
C ARG A 281 -6.83 3.79 -25.01
N ALA A 282 -6.53 3.35 -23.79
CA ALA A 282 -6.37 4.26 -22.67
C ALA A 282 -5.15 5.15 -22.88
N ILE A 283 -4.01 4.58 -23.27
CA ILE A 283 -2.78 5.33 -23.57
C ILE A 283 -3.03 6.35 -24.69
N LEU A 284 -3.77 5.99 -25.74
CA LEU A 284 -4.19 6.95 -26.78
C LEU A 284 -4.91 8.17 -26.18
N ARG A 285 -5.73 7.99 -25.15
CA ARG A 285 -6.47 9.09 -24.49
C ARG A 285 -5.60 10.07 -23.72
N LEU A 286 -4.33 9.75 -23.49
CA LEU A 286 -3.36 10.70 -22.93
C LEU A 286 -2.98 11.80 -23.95
N MET A 287 -3.25 11.58 -25.23
CA MET A 287 -3.12 12.61 -26.27
C MET A 287 -4.34 13.53 -26.27
N SER A 288 -4.18 14.77 -26.72
CA SER A 288 -5.33 15.63 -26.96
C SER A 288 -6.21 15.06 -28.07
N SER A 289 -7.52 15.31 -27.99
CA SER A 289 -8.52 14.60 -28.80
C SER A 289 -8.27 14.68 -30.31
N TRP A 290 -7.91 15.84 -30.86
CA TRP A 290 -7.61 15.93 -32.30
C TRP A 290 -6.29 15.25 -32.68
N GLN A 291 -5.32 15.18 -31.76
CA GLN A 291 -4.08 14.47 -31.99
C GLN A 291 -4.28 12.95 -31.95
N GLN A 292 -5.27 12.45 -31.21
CA GLN A 292 -5.67 11.05 -31.25
C GLN A 292 -6.09 10.64 -32.67
N VAL A 293 -7.01 11.40 -33.28
CA VAL A 293 -7.48 11.07 -34.65
C VAL A 293 -6.40 11.33 -35.70
N ALA A 294 -5.57 12.36 -35.52
CA ALA A 294 -4.41 12.59 -36.38
C ALA A 294 -3.46 11.37 -36.38
N TYR A 295 -3.19 10.80 -35.19
CA TYR A 295 -2.41 9.57 -35.06
C TYR A 295 -3.07 8.39 -35.77
N LEU A 296 -4.36 8.15 -35.53
CA LEU A 296 -5.08 7.02 -36.15
C LEU A 296 -5.11 7.12 -37.68
N LEU A 297 -5.35 8.31 -38.23
CA LEU A 297 -5.34 8.54 -39.68
C LEU A 297 -3.93 8.36 -40.26
N LYS A 298 -2.88 8.76 -39.54
CA LYS A 298 -1.49 8.51 -39.94
C LYS A 298 -1.18 7.01 -40.00
N ARG A 299 -1.64 6.21 -39.02
CA ARG A 299 -1.45 4.76 -39.02
C ARG A 299 -2.22 4.07 -40.15
N LEU A 300 -3.45 4.52 -40.42
CA LEU A 300 -4.25 4.04 -41.54
C LEU A 300 -3.50 4.18 -42.88
N GLU A 301 -2.81 5.31 -43.10
CA GLU A 301 -2.01 5.54 -44.31
C GLU A 301 -0.69 4.75 -44.33
N ALA A 302 -0.03 4.62 -43.18
CA ALA A 302 1.27 3.97 -43.07
C ALA A 302 1.19 2.43 -43.15
N GLU A 303 0.04 1.83 -42.81
CA GLU A 303 -0.13 0.38 -42.70
C GLU A 303 -1.34 -0.14 -43.51
N PRO A 304 -1.27 -0.13 -44.85
CA PRO A 304 -2.38 -0.56 -45.70
C PRO A 304 -2.71 -2.06 -45.54
N VAL A 305 -1.76 -2.87 -45.06
CA VAL A 305 -1.98 -4.32 -44.84
C VAL A 305 -3.01 -4.59 -43.74
N VAL A 306 -3.13 -3.70 -42.75
CA VAL A 306 -4.08 -3.80 -41.64
C VAL A 306 -5.11 -2.66 -41.67
N GLU A 307 -5.45 -2.19 -42.86
CA GLU A 307 -6.37 -1.05 -43.09
C GLU A 307 -7.70 -1.20 -42.34
N THR A 308 -8.36 -2.35 -42.44
CA THR A 308 -9.65 -2.63 -41.76
C THR A 308 -9.56 -2.44 -40.24
N PHE A 309 -8.41 -2.77 -39.65
CA PHE A 309 -8.19 -2.59 -38.22
C PHE A 309 -8.15 -1.10 -37.85
N TRP A 310 -7.42 -0.30 -38.62
CA TRP A 310 -7.28 1.15 -38.38
C TRP A 310 -8.56 1.92 -38.69
N LEU A 311 -9.27 1.57 -39.77
CA LEU A 311 -10.61 2.11 -40.06
C LEU A 311 -11.55 1.91 -38.88
N ARG A 312 -11.56 0.71 -38.28
CA ARG A 312 -12.36 0.43 -37.08
C ARG A 312 -11.95 1.29 -35.88
N GLN A 313 -10.67 1.60 -35.70
CA GLN A 313 -10.25 2.50 -34.60
C GLN A 313 -10.70 3.93 -34.86
N VAL A 314 -10.64 4.41 -36.10
CA VAL A 314 -11.14 5.74 -36.49
C VAL A 314 -12.65 5.82 -36.24
N ASP A 315 -13.42 4.82 -36.68
CA ASP A 315 -14.87 4.76 -36.46
C ASP A 315 -15.23 4.77 -34.97
N LEU A 316 -14.56 3.92 -34.17
CA LEU A 316 -14.74 3.89 -32.71
C LEU A 316 -14.35 5.20 -32.02
N TRP A 317 -13.38 5.94 -32.56
CA TRP A 317 -13.03 7.26 -32.04
C TRP A 317 -14.15 8.26 -32.33
N CYS A 318 -14.65 8.30 -33.57
CA CYS A 318 -15.76 9.16 -33.99
C CYS A 318 -17.02 8.92 -33.15
N ASP A 319 -17.39 7.65 -32.93
CA ASP A 319 -18.57 7.26 -32.14
C ASP A 319 -18.56 7.79 -30.70
N ARG A 320 -17.38 8.02 -30.14
CA ARG A 320 -17.20 8.42 -28.75
C ARG A 320 -17.11 9.93 -28.57
N GLN A 321 -17.00 10.70 -29.64
CA GLN A 321 -16.90 12.15 -29.54
C GLN A 321 -18.30 12.77 -29.47
N TYR A 322 -18.68 13.24 -28.28
CA TYR A 322 -19.88 14.05 -28.10
C TYR A 322 -19.57 15.56 -28.18
N GLN A 323 -18.49 16.00 -27.53
CA GLN A 323 -17.95 17.35 -27.61
C GLN A 323 -16.43 17.29 -27.50
N VAL A 324 -15.71 17.80 -28.51
CA VAL A 324 -14.25 17.73 -28.57
C VAL A 324 -13.65 19.00 -27.96
N VAL A 325 -13.16 18.90 -26.73
CA VAL A 325 -12.41 19.98 -26.07
C VAL A 325 -10.92 19.73 -26.23
N ASP A 326 -10.28 20.52 -27.08
CA ASP A 326 -8.83 20.49 -27.31
C ASP A 326 -8.41 21.93 -27.63
N PRO A 327 -7.79 22.66 -26.70
CA PRO A 327 -7.35 24.03 -26.90
C PRO A 327 -5.98 24.11 -27.59
N ILE A 328 -5.26 23.00 -27.75
CA ILE A 328 -3.88 23.00 -28.24
C ILE A 328 -3.76 22.75 -29.74
N THR A 329 -4.68 22.00 -30.35
CA THR A 329 -4.68 21.78 -31.79
C THR A 329 -5.22 23.01 -32.50
N SER A 330 -4.50 23.57 -33.47
CA SER A 330 -4.92 24.78 -34.20
C SER A 330 -6.20 24.55 -35.03
N LYS A 331 -6.96 25.62 -35.29
CA LYS A 331 -8.20 25.54 -36.10
C LYS A 331 -7.94 24.96 -37.50
N ASP A 332 -6.84 25.35 -38.13
CA ASP A 332 -6.49 24.87 -39.47
C ASP A 332 -6.20 23.36 -39.48
N GLN A 333 -5.47 22.87 -38.47
CA GLN A 333 -5.24 21.44 -38.31
C GLN A 333 -6.55 20.67 -38.05
N ARG A 334 -7.45 21.19 -37.22
CA ARG A 334 -8.77 20.57 -36.98
C ARG A 334 -9.56 20.47 -38.28
N ASN A 335 -9.62 21.56 -39.05
CA ASN A 335 -10.35 21.59 -40.32
C ASN A 335 -9.79 20.55 -41.31
N ALA A 336 -8.46 20.43 -41.40
CA ALA A 336 -7.82 19.42 -42.24
C ALA A 336 -8.18 17.99 -41.82
N LEU A 337 -8.19 17.70 -40.51
CA LEU A 337 -8.59 16.40 -39.98
C LEU A 337 -10.07 16.10 -40.25
N VAL A 338 -10.96 17.07 -40.04
CA VAL A 338 -12.39 16.93 -40.33
C VAL A 338 -12.64 16.65 -41.81
N GLN A 339 -11.93 17.33 -42.72
CA GLN A 339 -12.04 17.05 -44.16
C GLN A 339 -11.62 15.62 -44.50
N ARG A 340 -10.55 15.10 -43.89
CA ARG A 340 -10.13 13.70 -44.08
C ARG A 340 -11.18 12.71 -43.57
N LEU A 341 -11.78 12.96 -42.40
CA LEU A 341 -12.88 12.13 -41.88
C LEU A 341 -14.10 12.16 -42.80
N ARG A 342 -14.46 13.33 -43.34
CA ARG A 342 -15.57 13.46 -44.30
C ARG A 342 -15.32 12.68 -45.58
N ALA A 343 -14.08 12.68 -46.08
CA ALA A 343 -13.71 11.87 -47.24
C ALA A 343 -13.88 10.37 -46.98
N LEU A 344 -13.42 9.86 -45.83
CA LEU A 344 -13.62 8.47 -45.43
C LEU A 344 -15.11 8.10 -45.30
N ALA A 345 -15.92 8.99 -44.72
CA ALA A 345 -17.36 8.79 -44.60
C ALA A 345 -18.07 8.80 -45.97
N ALA A 346 -17.67 9.69 -46.89
CA ALA A 346 -18.21 9.75 -48.25
C ALA A 346 -17.90 8.45 -49.04
N SER A 347 -16.75 7.84 -48.79
CA SER A 347 -16.36 6.54 -49.32
C SER A 347 -16.99 5.35 -48.58
N ARG A 348 -17.87 5.58 -47.59
CA ARG A 348 -18.53 4.57 -46.75
C ARG A 348 -17.56 3.66 -45.98
N LEU A 349 -16.37 4.16 -45.67
CA LEU A 349 -15.35 3.44 -44.90
C LEU A 349 -15.55 3.59 -43.39
N ILE A 350 -16.26 4.64 -42.96
CA ILE A 350 -16.66 4.91 -41.57
C ILE A 350 -18.10 5.48 -41.53
N GLN A 351 -18.73 5.50 -40.36
CA GLN A 351 -20.10 6.00 -40.19
C GLN A 351 -20.20 7.53 -40.37
N SER A 352 -21.16 7.99 -41.16
CA SER A 352 -21.36 9.39 -41.52
C SER A 352 -21.96 10.25 -40.41
N ASP A 353 -22.82 9.67 -39.58
CA ASP A 353 -23.75 10.40 -38.72
C ASP A 353 -23.04 11.22 -37.64
N ARG A 354 -21.88 10.74 -37.18
CA ARG A 354 -21.05 11.41 -36.17
C ARG A 354 -20.07 12.40 -36.77
N VAL A 355 -19.55 12.13 -37.98
CA VAL A 355 -18.63 13.03 -38.67
C VAL A 355 -19.31 14.35 -39.05
N ALA A 356 -20.63 14.32 -39.31
CA ALA A 356 -21.43 15.50 -39.59
C ALA A 356 -21.55 16.47 -38.40
N LEU A 357 -21.37 15.98 -37.16
CA LEU A 357 -21.46 16.78 -35.94
C LEU A 357 -20.19 17.59 -35.65
N PHE A 358 -19.07 17.26 -36.30
CA PHE A 358 -17.85 18.05 -36.20
C PHE A 358 -18.01 19.35 -37.01
N THR A 359 -18.34 20.41 -36.30
CA THR A 359 -18.46 21.78 -36.80
C THR A 359 -17.19 22.58 -36.53
N ASN A 360 -16.95 23.61 -37.35
CA ASN A 360 -15.72 24.43 -37.37
C ASN A 360 -15.49 25.26 -36.11
#